data_AF-A0A960T8W0-F1
#
_entry.id   AF-A0A960T8W0-F1
#
_cell.length_a   1.000
_cell.length_b   1.000
_cell.length_c   1.000
_cell.angle_alpha   90.00
_cell.angle_beta   90.00
_cell.angle_gamma   90.00
#
_symmetry.space_group_name_H-M   'P 1'
#
loop_
_entity.id
_entity.type
_entity.pdbx_description
1 polymer ?
#
loop_
_entity_poly.entity_id
_entity_poly.type
_entity_poly.pdbx_seq_one_letter_code
_entity_poly.pdbx_strand_id
1 'polypeptide(L)'
;MSAGRFSVALLLVLAGFAVQAPVVARSPHQVSALELKPQMRGVPLQPHALYLLDKGDGAGRFQSVREIRARSEEFSAMQDNSFGYSTGVLWVRFRIKNPQSERLRLFLEYDFPPFDDIQVYRFRSGSEESGLLEPVARGGDRHRFSQREVDFRNVVFPFEQEAGSQYEYLLRLQTSSSLVFALNVYTGEELGSYIGNEQIVLGLYYGIMLAMVVTNLFFLVSTRDRTYLFYLLYILAYVLFQATLNGLTFQYLWPESVEWANNSLPFFIFLACMGILVFCRSFLNARQHTPGTDRLYWIVIVFNAAGLFSALFLFDYRINLIAAVLLTLTTLALVLANGIHTFVLGVRQSRFFLAAWALFLLGGGLNVLKSAGLLPDTWITTYGIQIGSALEVMVLSLGLGDRINQLSNSLQRNVKELRVARSESEIVGIRLRNLVEEADDFIFTLDELWNFTMVNKAFQRNLKYSQEEL
;
A
#
# COMPACT_ATOMS: atom_id res chain seq x y z
N MET A 1 -11.42 24.90 22.13
CA MET A 1 -10.23 24.25 22.72
C MET A 1 -10.24 22.76 22.39
N SER A 2 -9.65 22.34 21.26
CA SER A 2 -9.33 20.92 20.99
C SER A 2 -8.39 20.72 19.78
N ALA A 3 -7.60 21.74 19.41
CA ALA A 3 -6.62 21.63 18.31
C ALA A 3 -5.29 20.95 18.74
N GLY A 4 -5.11 20.64 20.03
CA GLY A 4 -3.82 20.16 20.58
C GLY A 4 -3.61 18.64 20.61
N ARG A 5 -4.58 17.83 20.16
CA ARG A 5 -4.48 16.34 20.23
C ARG A 5 -4.14 15.67 18.89
N PHE A 6 -4.29 16.36 17.77
CA PHE A 6 -3.94 15.82 16.44
C PHE A 6 -2.43 15.87 16.16
N SER A 7 -1.67 16.67 16.90
CA SER A 7 -0.22 16.79 16.76
C SER A 7 0.55 15.56 17.24
N VAL A 8 -0.04 14.70 18.08
CA VAL A 8 0.69 13.55 18.69
C VAL A 8 0.91 12.43 17.68
N ALA A 9 -0.04 12.16 16.79
CA ALA A 9 0.14 11.15 15.73
C ALA A 9 1.11 11.63 14.63
N LEU A 10 1.10 12.92 14.31
CA LEU A 10 2.04 13.55 13.37
C LEU A 10 3.45 13.64 13.96
N LEU A 11 3.55 13.90 15.27
CA LEU A 11 4.80 13.83 16.01
C LEU A 11 5.33 12.42 16.13
N LEU A 12 4.54 11.35 16.09
CA LEU A 12 5.06 9.98 16.11
C LEU A 12 5.65 9.54 14.77
N VAL A 13 5.10 10.02 13.65
CA VAL A 13 5.67 9.81 12.30
C VAL A 13 6.96 10.61 12.11
N LEU A 14 7.04 11.83 12.69
CA LEU A 14 8.26 12.64 12.69
C LEU A 14 9.26 12.24 13.80
N ALA A 15 8.80 11.72 14.93
CA ALA A 15 9.66 11.26 16.04
C ALA A 15 10.23 9.86 15.79
N GLY A 16 9.66 9.08 14.86
CA GLY A 16 10.32 7.89 14.30
C GLY A 16 11.67 8.21 13.64
N PHE A 17 11.92 9.47 13.29
CA PHE A 17 13.22 9.96 12.83
C PHE A 17 14.12 10.51 13.95
N ALA A 18 13.64 10.64 15.19
CA ALA A 18 14.33 11.41 16.24
C ALA A 18 14.58 10.65 17.56
N VAL A 19 14.16 9.39 17.70
CA VAL A 19 14.42 8.61 18.92
C VAL A 19 15.59 7.65 18.67
N GLN A 20 16.81 8.17 18.79
CA GLN A 20 18.00 7.34 18.95
C GLN A 20 18.02 6.83 20.40
N ALA A 21 17.96 5.51 20.59
CA ALA A 21 18.34 4.91 21.86
C ALA A 21 19.86 5.04 22.05
N PRO A 22 20.36 5.38 23.25
CA PRO A 22 21.80 5.44 23.49
C PRO A 22 22.37 4.03 23.46
N VAL A 23 23.04 3.66 22.37
CA VAL A 23 23.81 2.42 22.28
C VAL A 23 25.15 2.63 22.98
N VAL A 24 25.44 1.71 23.90
CA VAL A 24 26.68 1.64 24.68
C VAL A 24 27.90 1.82 23.78
N ALA A 25 28.73 2.82 24.09
CA ALA A 25 29.95 3.16 23.38
C ALA A 25 30.91 1.97 23.33
N ARG A 26 30.93 1.25 22.21
CA ARG A 26 32.05 0.39 21.82
C ARG A 26 33.14 1.27 21.20
N SER A 27 34.39 0.88 21.40
CA SER A 27 35.56 1.53 20.81
C SER A 27 35.32 1.80 19.32
N PRO A 28 35.42 3.05 18.82
CA PRO A 28 34.89 3.45 17.52
C PRO A 28 35.49 2.73 16.30
N HIS A 29 36.60 2.00 16.47
CA HIS A 29 37.39 1.44 15.36
C HIS A 29 37.64 -0.08 15.44
N GLN A 30 37.10 -0.82 16.41
CA GLN A 30 37.31 -2.27 16.50
C GLN A 30 36.00 -3.05 16.64
N VAL A 31 35.76 -3.87 15.61
CA VAL A 31 34.66 -4.83 15.58
C VAL A 31 35.21 -6.23 15.36
N SER A 32 34.67 -7.20 16.10
CA SER A 32 35.05 -8.61 16.01
C SER A 32 34.63 -9.19 14.67
N ALA A 33 35.46 -10.08 14.11
CA ALA A 33 35.08 -10.85 12.93
C ALA A 33 33.83 -11.71 13.23
N LEU A 34 32.94 -11.83 12.25
CA LEU A 34 31.86 -12.80 12.32
C LEU A 34 32.47 -14.21 12.20
N GLU A 35 32.31 -15.02 13.25
CA GLU A 35 32.77 -16.41 13.23
C GLU A 35 31.68 -17.33 12.68
N LEU A 36 32.05 -18.10 11.66
CA LEU A 36 31.11 -18.96 10.97
C LEU A 36 30.77 -20.23 11.76
N LYS A 37 29.48 -20.55 11.80
CA LYS A 37 28.90 -21.75 12.39
C LYS A 37 28.23 -22.58 11.30
N PRO A 38 28.19 -23.92 11.42
CA PRO A 38 27.53 -24.78 10.44
C PRO A 38 26.03 -24.49 10.28
N GLN A 39 25.40 -23.89 11.28
CA GLN A 39 24.00 -23.45 11.27
C GLN A 39 23.94 -21.96 11.63
N MET A 40 23.39 -21.16 10.72
CA MET A 40 23.19 -19.72 10.90
C MET A 40 21.82 -19.29 10.39
N ARG A 41 20.98 -18.85 11.32
CA ARG A 41 19.68 -18.25 11.02
C ARG A 41 19.85 -16.76 10.82
N GLY A 42 20.09 -16.35 9.57
CA GLY A 42 20.10 -14.94 9.16
C GLY A 42 20.85 -14.04 10.12
N VAL A 43 22.16 -14.24 10.24
CA VAL A 43 22.95 -13.47 11.21
C VAL A 43 23.15 -12.05 10.69
N PRO A 44 22.67 -11.02 11.41
CA PRO A 44 22.83 -9.63 11.02
C PRO A 44 24.31 -9.23 11.05
N LEU A 45 24.80 -8.57 9.99
CA LEU A 45 26.19 -8.10 9.92
C LEU A 45 26.45 -6.78 10.63
N GLN A 46 25.40 -6.06 11.01
CA GLN A 46 25.44 -4.77 11.71
C GLN A 46 26.44 -4.79 12.89
N PRO A 47 26.42 -5.77 13.82
CA PRO A 47 27.31 -5.77 14.98
C PRO A 47 28.77 -6.11 14.65
N HIS A 48 29.04 -6.51 13.40
CA HIS A 48 30.34 -6.94 12.86
C HIS A 48 30.88 -5.99 11.78
N ALA A 49 30.14 -4.92 11.49
CA ALA A 49 30.41 -4.00 10.40
C ALA A 49 30.96 -2.65 10.89
N LEU A 50 31.88 -2.14 10.10
CA LEU A 50 32.35 -0.76 10.14
C LEU A 50 31.84 -0.04 8.88
N TYR A 51 31.57 1.25 8.95
CA TYR A 51 31.13 2.03 7.80
C TYR A 51 31.91 3.33 7.62
N LEU A 52 31.91 3.82 6.39
CA LEU A 52 32.39 5.13 5.98
C LEU A 52 31.41 5.70 4.96
N LEU A 53 30.78 6.84 5.28
CA LEU A 53 29.90 7.53 4.35
C LEU A 53 30.70 8.56 3.55
N ASP A 54 30.94 8.25 2.28
CA ASP A 54 31.65 9.12 1.35
C ASP A 54 30.68 10.12 0.70
N LYS A 55 30.63 11.33 1.25
CA LYS A 55 29.84 12.46 0.73
C LYS A 55 30.60 13.16 -0.41
N GLY A 56 30.74 12.48 -1.55
CA GLY A 56 31.19 13.08 -2.81
C GLY A 56 30.02 13.34 -3.78
N ASP A 57 30.28 14.10 -4.86
CA ASP A 57 29.30 14.38 -5.93
C ASP A 57 28.98 13.12 -6.74
N GLY A 58 28.04 12.29 -6.25
CA GLY A 58 27.41 11.17 -6.97
C GLY A 58 28.31 9.96 -7.30
N ALA A 59 29.61 10.14 -7.49
CA ALA A 59 30.58 9.06 -7.74
C ALA A 59 31.27 8.57 -6.45
N GLY A 60 31.14 9.33 -5.35
CA GLY A 60 32.04 9.26 -4.21
C GLY A 60 33.32 10.06 -4.48
N ARG A 61 33.95 10.57 -3.42
CA ARG A 61 35.27 11.20 -3.48
C ARG A 61 36.34 10.18 -3.89
N PHE A 62 36.12 8.92 -3.56
CA PHE A 62 37.09 7.85 -3.76
C PHE A 62 36.82 7.08 -5.04
N GLN A 63 37.78 7.09 -5.96
CA GLN A 63 37.67 6.40 -7.25
C GLN A 63 38.23 4.97 -7.22
N SER A 64 38.95 4.58 -6.16
CA SER A 64 39.53 3.25 -6.06
C SER A 64 39.27 2.59 -4.70
N VAL A 65 38.98 1.30 -4.76
CA VAL A 65 38.84 0.44 -3.57
C VAL A 65 40.11 0.41 -2.73
N ARG A 66 41.28 0.55 -3.36
CA ARG A 66 42.57 0.62 -2.68
C ARG A 66 42.69 1.85 -1.78
N GLU A 67 42.25 3.00 -2.27
CA GLU A 67 42.32 4.26 -1.51
C GLU A 67 41.46 4.17 -0.24
N ILE A 68 40.26 3.60 -0.35
CA ILE A 68 39.37 3.42 0.80
C ILE A 68 39.90 2.39 1.77
N ARG A 69 40.42 1.26 1.26
CA ARG A 69 40.98 0.21 2.11
C ARG A 69 42.19 0.72 2.90
N ALA A 70 43.01 1.59 2.31
CA ALA A 70 44.13 2.24 2.99
C ALA A 70 43.68 3.17 4.12
N ARG A 71 42.51 3.81 3.99
CA ARG A 71 41.91 4.70 5.01
C ARG A 71 41.10 3.93 6.05
N SER A 72 41.62 2.79 6.49
CA SER A 72 40.93 1.89 7.42
C SER A 72 40.57 2.53 8.77
N GLU A 73 41.22 3.65 9.13
CA GLU A 73 41.00 4.40 10.38
C GLU A 73 39.81 5.37 10.30
N GLU A 74 39.38 5.77 9.10
CA GLU A 74 38.22 6.66 8.92
C GLU A 74 36.89 5.90 9.13
N PHE A 75 36.93 4.57 9.13
CA PHE A 75 35.78 3.72 9.35
C PHE A 75 35.32 3.73 10.82
N SER A 76 34.03 3.90 11.02
CA SER A 76 33.38 3.90 12.33
C SER A 76 32.50 2.66 12.53
N ALA A 77 32.38 2.17 13.77
CA ALA A 77 31.45 1.09 14.09
C ALA A 77 30.00 1.45 13.74
N MET A 78 29.29 0.49 13.15
CA MET A 78 27.87 0.65 12.83
C MET A 78 27.06 0.79 14.14
N GLN A 79 26.35 1.90 14.29
CA GLN A 79 25.44 2.13 15.43
C GLN A 79 23.98 2.20 14.97
N ASP A 80 23.74 2.78 13.80
CA ASP A 80 22.44 2.94 13.18
C ASP A 80 22.32 2.10 11.90
N ASN A 81 21.10 1.66 11.60
CA ASN A 81 20.80 0.91 10.38
C ASN A 81 20.30 1.80 9.25
N SER A 82 20.03 3.09 9.50
CA SER A 82 19.50 4.02 8.51
C SER A 82 20.33 5.28 8.48
N PHE A 83 20.74 5.67 7.27
CA PHE A 83 21.50 6.88 6.98
C PHE A 83 20.64 7.95 6.28
N GLY A 84 19.34 7.68 6.14
CA GLY A 84 18.39 8.55 5.42
C GLY A 84 18.71 8.66 3.93
N TYR A 85 18.26 9.75 3.30
CA TYR A 85 18.53 10.02 1.89
C TYR A 85 19.90 10.69 1.74
N SER A 86 20.82 10.04 1.03
CA SER A 86 22.15 10.55 0.73
C SER A 86 22.50 10.26 -0.72
N THR A 87 23.15 11.21 -1.40
CA THR A 87 23.74 11.00 -2.72
C THR A 87 25.15 10.42 -2.65
N GLY A 88 25.68 10.25 -1.44
CA GLY A 88 27.00 9.69 -1.19
C GLY A 88 27.02 8.17 -1.30
N VAL A 89 28.23 7.63 -1.30
CA VAL A 89 28.48 6.18 -1.35
C VAL A 89 28.74 5.69 0.07
N LEU A 90 27.97 4.71 0.55
CA LEU A 90 28.26 4.05 1.82
C LEU A 90 29.21 2.90 1.58
N TRP A 91 30.38 2.98 2.18
CA TRP A 91 31.35 1.90 2.22
C TRP A 91 31.20 1.14 3.52
N VAL A 92 31.08 -0.18 3.43
CA VAL A 92 30.94 -1.04 4.62
C VAL A 92 32.03 -2.09 4.61
N ARG A 93 32.74 -2.22 5.73
CA ARG A 93 33.81 -3.18 5.92
C ARG A 93 33.47 -4.16 7.04
N PHE A 94 33.62 -5.45 6.78
CA PHE A 94 33.49 -6.48 7.81
C PHE A 94 34.44 -7.64 7.55
N ARG A 95 34.67 -8.45 8.58
CA ARG A 95 35.55 -9.64 8.49
C ARG A 95 34.74 -10.88 8.80
N ILE A 96 34.92 -11.91 7.97
CA ILE A 96 34.32 -13.22 8.17
C ILE A 96 35.44 -14.24 8.35
N LYS A 97 35.33 -15.04 9.41
CA LYS A 97 36.26 -16.12 9.73
C LYS A 97 35.52 -17.44 9.70
N ASN A 98 36.06 -18.43 8.99
CA ASN A 98 35.59 -19.81 9.08
C ASN A 98 36.48 -20.60 10.05
N PRO A 99 36.07 -20.80 11.31
CA PRO A 99 36.80 -21.65 12.25
C PRO A 99 36.60 -23.15 11.98
N GLN A 100 35.71 -23.54 11.08
CA GLN A 100 35.43 -24.95 10.80
C GLN A 100 36.56 -25.59 9.98
N SER A 101 36.64 -26.92 10.08
CA SER A 101 37.59 -27.74 9.31
C SER A 101 37.15 -27.98 7.86
N GLU A 102 35.93 -27.56 7.51
CA GLU A 102 35.35 -27.73 6.19
C GLU A 102 35.09 -26.38 5.50
N ARG A 103 35.05 -26.41 4.17
CA ARG A 103 34.66 -25.27 3.36
C ARG A 103 33.16 -25.01 3.51
N LEU A 104 32.79 -23.77 3.80
CA LEU A 104 31.40 -23.36 3.93
C LEU A 104 30.95 -22.56 2.70
N ARG A 105 29.77 -22.90 2.17
CA ARG A 105 29.06 -22.10 1.18
C ARG A 105 27.94 -21.34 1.87
N LEU A 106 27.95 -20.02 1.71
CA LEU A 106 27.06 -19.10 2.39
C LEU A 106 26.44 -18.12 1.41
N PHE A 107 25.44 -17.41 1.90
CA PHE A 107 24.67 -16.46 1.12
C PHE A 107 24.59 -15.14 1.88
N LEU A 108 25.07 -14.08 1.25
CA LEU A 108 24.97 -12.71 1.75
C LEU A 108 23.72 -12.08 1.14
N GLU A 109 22.68 -11.93 1.94
CA GLU A 109 21.43 -11.28 1.54
C GLU A 109 21.46 -9.79 1.89
N TYR A 110 21.04 -8.97 0.94
CA TYR A 110 20.61 -7.60 1.20
C TYR A 110 19.08 -7.53 1.29
N ASP A 111 18.55 -7.46 2.50
CA ASP A 111 17.12 -7.52 2.84
C ASP A 111 16.43 -6.15 2.65
N PHE A 112 16.58 -5.61 1.43
CA PHE A 112 15.90 -4.42 0.95
C PHE A 112 15.94 -4.38 -0.59
N PRO A 113 14.90 -4.87 -1.28
CA PRO A 113 14.89 -5.01 -2.74
C PRO A 113 15.22 -3.75 -3.55
N PRO A 114 14.68 -2.54 -3.22
CA PRO A 114 14.82 -1.37 -4.09
C PRO A 114 16.12 -0.62 -3.80
N PHE A 115 17.25 -1.25 -4.11
CA PHE A 115 18.57 -0.69 -3.90
C PHE A 115 19.38 -0.68 -5.19
N ASP A 116 19.84 0.52 -5.60
CA ASP A 116 20.39 0.77 -6.94
C ASP A 116 21.62 -0.09 -7.32
N ASP A 117 22.70 0.03 -6.55
CA ASP A 117 23.99 -0.62 -6.86
C ASP A 117 24.67 -1.12 -5.60
N ILE A 118 24.95 -2.43 -5.60
CA ILE A 118 25.68 -3.14 -4.56
C ILE A 118 26.88 -3.81 -5.19
N GLN A 119 28.07 -3.51 -4.71
CA GLN A 119 29.29 -4.17 -5.16
C GLN A 119 30.04 -4.75 -3.97
N VAL A 120 30.43 -6.01 -4.08
CA VAL A 120 31.14 -6.75 -3.04
C VAL A 120 32.57 -6.97 -3.48
N TYR A 121 33.52 -6.61 -2.63
CA TYR A 121 34.94 -6.85 -2.80
C TYR A 121 35.42 -7.77 -1.67
N ARG A 122 36.32 -8.70 -1.98
CA ARG A 122 36.83 -9.71 -1.04
C ARG A 122 38.35 -9.73 -1.05
N PHE A 123 38.95 -9.67 0.13
CA PHE A 123 40.40 -9.66 0.34
C PHE A 123 40.79 -10.73 1.36
N ARG A 124 41.89 -11.44 1.13
CA ARG A 124 42.43 -12.36 2.15
C ARG A 124 43.05 -11.53 3.28
N SER A 125 42.72 -11.87 4.52
CA SER A 125 43.23 -11.13 5.68
C SER A 125 44.76 -11.27 5.73
N GLY A 126 45.48 -10.16 5.73
CA GLY A 126 46.95 -10.12 5.79
C GLY A 126 47.68 -10.27 4.45
N SER A 127 46.98 -10.40 3.31
CA SER A 127 47.63 -10.33 2.00
C SER A 127 47.72 -8.87 1.52
N GLU A 128 48.94 -8.42 1.20
CA GLU A 128 49.18 -7.20 0.40
C GLU A 128 48.88 -7.41 -1.09
N GLU A 129 48.52 -8.64 -1.49
CA GLU A 129 48.16 -8.94 -2.87
C GLU A 129 47.14 -7.93 -3.41
N SER A 130 47.46 -7.48 -4.62
CA SER A 130 46.69 -6.64 -5.55
C SER A 130 45.36 -7.27 -6.00
N GLY A 131 44.81 -8.17 -5.19
CA GLY A 131 43.68 -9.04 -5.49
C GLY A 131 42.38 -8.28 -5.64
N LEU A 132 41.96 -8.20 -6.91
CA LEU A 132 40.67 -7.78 -7.43
C LEU A 132 40.37 -6.27 -7.30
N LEU A 133 40.77 -5.53 -8.35
CA LEU A 133 40.22 -4.21 -8.67
C LEU A 133 38.72 -4.31 -9.06
N GLU A 134 38.27 -5.49 -9.48
CA GLU A 134 36.89 -5.76 -9.84
C GLU A 134 36.12 -6.41 -8.68
N PRO A 135 34.86 -6.06 -8.47
CA PRO A 135 34.05 -6.68 -7.43
C PRO A 135 33.80 -8.16 -7.73
N VAL A 136 33.84 -8.99 -6.68
CA VAL A 136 33.52 -10.42 -6.76
C VAL A 136 32.03 -10.66 -7.01
N ALA A 137 31.18 -9.68 -6.71
CA ALA A 137 29.76 -9.71 -7.02
C ALA A 137 29.20 -8.29 -7.22
N ARG A 138 28.23 -8.16 -8.13
CA ARG A 138 27.47 -6.93 -8.38
C ARG A 138 25.99 -7.24 -8.37
N GLY A 139 25.19 -6.34 -7.83
CA GLY A 139 23.75 -6.47 -7.80
C GLY A 139 23.07 -5.13 -7.54
N GLY A 140 21.77 -5.20 -7.29
CA GLY A 140 20.89 -4.04 -7.17
C GLY A 140 19.74 -4.12 -8.17
N ASP A 141 18.87 -3.12 -8.15
CA ASP A 141 17.70 -3.00 -9.02
C ASP A 141 17.98 -2.22 -10.32
N ARG A 142 19.20 -1.68 -10.51
CA ARG A 142 19.67 -1.15 -11.81
C ARG A 142 20.21 -2.22 -12.75
N HIS A 143 20.32 -3.46 -12.27
CA HIS A 143 20.71 -4.63 -13.07
C HIS A 143 19.46 -5.44 -13.40
N ARG A 144 19.46 -6.14 -14.54
CA ARG A 144 18.29 -6.94 -14.92
C ARG A 144 18.12 -8.08 -13.93
N PHE A 145 16.86 -8.47 -13.67
CA PHE A 145 16.60 -9.54 -12.73
C PHE A 145 17.24 -10.87 -13.17
N SER A 146 17.27 -11.15 -14.47
CA SER A 146 17.91 -12.37 -15.03
C SER A 146 19.42 -12.47 -14.80
N GLN A 147 20.09 -11.37 -14.39
CA GLN A 147 21.53 -11.36 -14.05
C GLN A 147 21.80 -11.75 -12.59
N ARG A 148 20.76 -11.93 -11.77
CA ARG A 148 20.92 -12.33 -10.36
C ARG A 148 21.35 -13.79 -10.27
N GLU A 149 22.30 -14.07 -9.38
CA GLU A 149 22.81 -15.42 -9.15
C GLU A 149 21.80 -16.33 -8.44
N VAL A 150 20.90 -15.74 -7.66
CA VAL A 150 19.80 -16.42 -6.98
C VAL A 150 18.50 -15.80 -7.46
N ASP A 151 17.57 -16.64 -7.94
CA ASP A 151 16.21 -16.22 -8.32
C ASP A 151 15.39 -15.92 -7.07
N PHE A 152 15.66 -14.75 -6.51
CA PHE A 152 15.01 -14.23 -5.33
C PHE A 152 14.90 -12.70 -5.44
N ARG A 153 13.83 -12.16 -4.87
CA ARG A 153 13.51 -10.73 -4.91
C ARG A 153 14.51 -9.85 -4.19
N ASN A 154 15.17 -10.37 -3.14
CA ASN A 154 16.28 -9.71 -2.47
C ASN A 154 17.56 -10.02 -3.22
N VAL A 155 18.53 -9.11 -3.18
CA VAL A 155 19.83 -9.36 -3.80
C VAL A 155 20.62 -10.29 -2.90
N VAL A 156 21.01 -11.46 -3.43
CA VAL A 156 21.76 -12.47 -2.68
C VAL A 156 23.05 -12.80 -3.42
N PHE A 157 24.17 -12.68 -2.71
CA PHE A 157 25.48 -13.03 -3.22
C PHE A 157 25.95 -14.34 -2.59
N PRO A 158 26.03 -15.45 -3.34
CA PRO A 158 26.64 -16.67 -2.84
C PRO A 158 28.15 -16.45 -2.71
N PHE A 159 28.73 -16.90 -1.60
CA PHE A 159 30.17 -16.88 -1.42
C PHE A 159 30.65 -18.13 -0.69
N GLU A 160 31.90 -18.48 -0.93
CA GLU A 160 32.54 -19.65 -0.33
C GLU A 160 33.71 -19.21 0.55
N GLN A 161 33.82 -19.84 1.72
CA GLN A 161 34.82 -19.56 2.73
C GLN A 161 35.60 -20.84 3.03
N GLU A 162 36.90 -20.84 2.73
CA GLU A 162 37.80 -21.98 2.97
C GLU A 162 37.93 -22.30 4.47
N ALA A 163 38.22 -23.55 4.80
CA ALA A 163 38.45 -23.99 6.18
C ALA A 163 39.61 -23.20 6.83
N GLY A 164 39.41 -22.74 8.06
CA GLY A 164 40.40 -21.94 8.79
C GLY A 164 40.71 -20.55 8.21
N SER A 165 40.03 -20.12 7.15
CA SER A 165 40.32 -18.85 6.46
C SER A 165 39.62 -17.66 7.11
N GLN A 166 40.26 -16.49 6.98
CA GLN A 166 39.66 -15.20 7.30
C GLN A 166 39.74 -14.28 6.08
N TYR A 167 38.59 -13.78 5.63
CA TYR A 167 38.51 -12.78 4.57
C TYR A 167 37.92 -11.47 5.11
N GLU A 168 38.42 -10.37 4.57
CA GLU A 168 37.86 -9.04 4.72
C GLU A 168 36.96 -8.77 3.51
N TYR A 169 35.75 -8.31 3.77
CA TYR A 169 34.80 -7.89 2.75
C TYR A 169 34.62 -6.38 2.83
N LEU A 170 34.61 -5.74 1.66
CA LEU A 170 34.30 -4.33 1.52
C LEU A 170 33.13 -4.21 0.54
N LEU A 171 32.08 -3.54 0.97
CA LEU A 171 30.88 -3.30 0.18
C LEU A 171 30.80 -1.83 -0.21
N ARG A 172 30.47 -1.60 -1.46
CA ARG A 172 30.08 -0.30 -1.99
C ARG A 172 28.57 -0.30 -2.15
N LEU A 173 27.90 0.58 -1.42
CA LEU A 173 26.45 0.73 -1.45
C LEU A 173 26.11 2.13 -1.94
N GLN A 174 25.41 2.22 -3.06
CA GLN A 174 24.95 3.47 -3.64
C GLN A 174 23.47 3.33 -4.01
N THR A 175 22.65 4.31 -3.64
CA THR A 175 21.23 4.37 -4.01
C THR A 175 20.76 5.81 -4.16
N SER A 176 19.77 6.00 -5.04
CA SER A 176 19.01 7.26 -5.13
C SER A 176 17.87 7.34 -4.09
N SER A 177 17.60 6.23 -3.39
CA SER A 177 16.58 6.04 -2.37
C SER A 177 17.13 6.26 -0.95
N SER A 178 16.42 5.74 0.07
CA SER A 178 16.88 5.73 1.45
C SER A 178 18.02 4.72 1.62
N LEU A 179 19.12 5.16 2.23
CA LEU A 179 20.28 4.34 2.49
C LEU A 179 20.07 3.60 3.82
N VAL A 180 19.72 2.31 3.73
CA VAL A 180 19.45 1.41 4.87
C VAL A 180 20.39 0.23 4.82
N PHE A 181 21.07 -0.08 5.92
CA PHE A 181 21.94 -1.24 5.99
C PHE A 181 21.22 -2.47 6.56
N ALA A 182 20.88 -3.39 5.66
CA ALA A 182 20.11 -4.60 5.96
C ALA A 182 20.82 -5.85 5.40
N LEU A 183 22.02 -6.16 5.91
CA LEU A 183 22.77 -7.33 5.47
C LEU A 183 22.68 -8.49 6.45
N ASN A 184 22.34 -9.65 5.93
CA ASN A 184 22.22 -10.90 6.67
C ASN A 184 23.06 -12.01 6.00
N VAL A 185 23.63 -12.89 6.80
CA VAL A 185 24.37 -14.08 6.31
C VAL A 185 23.59 -15.34 6.66
N TYR A 186 23.41 -16.20 5.65
CA TYR A 186 22.70 -17.48 5.77
C TYR A 186 23.54 -18.64 5.26
N THR A 187 23.26 -19.83 5.81
CA THR A 187 23.56 -21.10 5.15
C THR A 187 22.51 -21.40 4.09
N GLY A 188 22.80 -22.30 3.14
CA GLY A 188 21.85 -22.62 2.06
C GLY A 188 20.51 -23.18 2.55
N GLU A 189 20.53 -24.05 3.57
CA GLU A 189 19.32 -24.63 4.17
C GLU A 189 18.45 -23.57 4.88
N GLU A 190 19.09 -22.67 5.64
CA GLU A 190 18.39 -21.61 6.36
C GLU A 190 17.87 -20.53 5.40
N LEU A 191 18.60 -20.20 4.34
CA LEU A 191 18.09 -19.31 3.28
C LEU A 191 16.85 -19.92 2.61
N GLY A 192 16.90 -21.20 2.22
CA GLY A 192 15.75 -21.88 1.63
C GLY A 192 14.52 -21.90 2.55
N SER A 193 14.74 -22.15 3.84
CA SER A 193 13.68 -22.12 4.85
C SER A 193 13.10 -20.71 5.06
N TYR A 194 13.95 -19.68 5.07
CA TYR A 194 13.55 -18.28 5.15
C TYR A 194 12.70 -17.88 3.94
N ILE A 195 13.18 -18.14 2.72
CA ILE A 195 12.47 -17.87 1.47
C ILE A 195 11.12 -18.60 1.46
N GLY A 196 11.09 -19.87 1.86
CA GLY A 196 9.86 -20.67 1.91
C GLY A 196 8.80 -20.10 2.86
N ASN A 197 9.20 -19.76 4.09
CA ASN A 197 8.29 -19.17 5.08
C ASN A 197 7.74 -17.83 4.62
N GLU A 198 8.60 -16.99 4.05
CA GLU A 198 8.24 -15.68 3.55
C GLU A 198 7.26 -15.77 2.36
N GLN A 199 7.51 -16.68 1.42
CA GLN A 199 6.60 -16.93 0.30
C GLN A 199 5.22 -17.41 0.75
N ILE A 200 5.13 -18.22 1.82
CA ILE A 200 3.85 -18.64 2.39
C ILE A 200 3.08 -17.43 2.94
N VAL A 201 3.74 -16.55 3.70
CA VAL A 201 3.10 -15.36 4.28
C VAL A 201 2.63 -14.40 3.19
N LEU A 202 3.48 -14.11 2.20
CA LEU A 202 3.11 -13.25 1.08
C LEU A 202 2.04 -13.90 0.21
N GLY A 203 2.14 -15.19 -0.08
CA GLY A 203 1.15 -15.94 -0.84
C GLY A 203 -0.23 -15.89 -0.18
N LEU A 204 -0.31 -16.04 1.14
CA LEU A 204 -1.54 -15.88 1.90
C LEU A 204 -2.09 -14.45 1.78
N TYR A 205 -1.25 -13.43 1.98
CA TYR A 205 -1.64 -12.02 1.87
C TYR A 205 -2.19 -11.69 0.47
N TYR A 206 -1.44 -11.96 -0.59
CA TYR A 206 -1.88 -11.69 -1.96
C TYR A 206 -3.07 -12.57 -2.37
N GLY A 207 -3.19 -13.78 -1.83
CA GLY A 207 -4.37 -14.63 -1.99
C GLY A 207 -5.64 -14.01 -1.41
N ILE A 208 -5.57 -13.46 -0.19
CA ILE A 208 -6.68 -12.72 0.44
C ILE A 208 -7.05 -11.50 -0.41
N MET A 209 -6.05 -10.73 -0.86
CA MET A 209 -6.28 -9.55 -1.69
C MET A 209 -6.93 -9.91 -3.04
N LEU A 210 -6.48 -10.99 -3.68
CA LEU A 210 -7.08 -11.51 -4.92
C LEU A 210 -8.53 -11.97 -4.70
N ALA A 211 -8.80 -12.67 -3.60
CA ALA A 211 -10.16 -13.07 -3.23
C ALA A 211 -11.07 -11.84 -3.05
N MET A 212 -10.55 -10.74 -2.48
CA MET A 212 -11.27 -9.48 -2.36
C MET A 212 -11.52 -8.82 -3.71
N VAL A 213 -10.54 -8.81 -4.62
CA VAL A 213 -10.71 -8.33 -6.01
C VAL A 213 -11.83 -9.11 -6.72
N VAL A 214 -11.79 -10.45 -6.68
CA VAL A 214 -12.79 -11.31 -7.33
C VAL A 214 -14.18 -11.11 -6.72
N THR A 215 -14.26 -11.05 -5.39
CA THR A 215 -15.53 -10.84 -4.67
C THR A 215 -16.14 -9.47 -5.02
N ASN A 216 -15.33 -8.42 -5.05
CA ASN A 216 -15.80 -7.08 -5.40
C ASN A 216 -16.14 -6.94 -6.89
N LEU A 217 -15.47 -7.69 -7.78
CA LEU A 217 -15.85 -7.78 -9.18
C LEU A 217 -17.23 -8.44 -9.35
N PHE A 218 -17.49 -9.53 -8.62
CA PHE A 218 -18.82 -10.15 -8.62
C PHE A 218 -19.90 -9.18 -8.14
N PHE A 219 -19.65 -8.45 -7.04
CA PHE A 219 -20.58 -7.42 -6.56
C PHE A 219 -20.76 -6.26 -7.52
N LEU A 220 -19.70 -5.83 -8.22
CA LEU A 220 -19.79 -4.81 -9.26
C LEU A 220 -20.73 -5.25 -10.39
N VAL A 221 -20.58 -6.47 -10.89
CA VAL A 221 -21.42 -7.00 -11.99
C VAL A 221 -22.87 -7.17 -11.53
N SER A 222 -23.07 -7.69 -10.31
CA SER A 222 -24.40 -7.94 -9.75
C SER A 222 -25.17 -6.65 -9.43
N THR A 223 -24.50 -5.68 -8.81
CA THR A 223 -25.16 -4.45 -8.31
C THR A 223 -25.10 -3.29 -9.27
N ARG A 224 -24.12 -3.27 -10.19
CA ARG A 224 -23.79 -2.15 -11.07
C ARG A 224 -23.54 -0.82 -10.33
N ASP A 225 -23.24 -0.85 -9.02
CA ASP A 225 -22.86 0.34 -8.25
C ASP A 225 -21.38 0.67 -8.52
N ARG A 226 -21.13 1.87 -9.02
CA ARG A 226 -19.78 2.38 -9.35
C ARG A 226 -18.85 2.43 -8.13
N THR A 227 -19.38 2.44 -6.92
CA THR A 227 -18.58 2.38 -5.68
C THR A 227 -17.69 1.12 -5.66
N TYR A 228 -18.20 -0.02 -6.14
CA TYR A 228 -17.44 -1.26 -6.24
C TYR A 228 -16.32 -1.18 -7.29
N LEU A 229 -16.55 -0.46 -8.40
CA LEU A 229 -15.51 -0.23 -9.40
C LEU A 229 -14.36 0.60 -8.82
N PHE A 230 -14.67 1.70 -8.14
CA PHE A 230 -13.64 2.54 -7.53
C PHE A 230 -12.87 1.80 -6.43
N TYR A 231 -13.57 0.96 -5.68
CA TYR A 231 -12.95 0.11 -4.68
C TYR A 231 -12.03 -0.95 -5.29
N LEU A 232 -12.48 -1.63 -6.35
CA LEU A 232 -11.70 -2.60 -7.11
C LEU A 232 -10.41 -1.97 -7.66
N LEU A 233 -10.53 -0.78 -8.28
CA LEU A 233 -9.38 -0.05 -8.82
C LEU A 233 -8.38 0.34 -7.71
N TYR A 234 -8.89 0.77 -6.55
CA TYR A 234 -8.05 1.03 -5.37
C TYR A 234 -7.31 -0.23 -4.91
N ILE A 235 -8.01 -1.36 -4.71
CA ILE A 235 -7.38 -2.62 -4.26
C ILE A 235 -6.30 -3.05 -5.25
N LEU A 236 -6.58 -3.03 -6.55
CA LEU A 236 -5.61 -3.41 -7.58
C LEU A 236 -4.37 -2.51 -7.56
N ALA A 237 -4.55 -1.19 -7.48
CA ALA A 237 -3.45 -0.24 -7.37
C ALA A 237 -2.63 -0.45 -6.09
N TYR A 238 -3.30 -0.71 -4.96
CA TYR A 238 -2.67 -0.97 -3.68
C TYR A 238 -1.89 -2.29 -3.67
N VAL A 239 -2.43 -3.35 -4.27
CA VAL A 239 -1.75 -4.65 -4.43
C VAL A 239 -0.48 -4.49 -5.26
N LEU A 240 -0.54 -3.75 -6.37
CA LEU A 240 0.63 -3.49 -7.21
C LEU A 240 1.66 -2.60 -6.52
N PHE A 241 1.22 -1.60 -5.76
CA PHE A 241 2.08 -0.81 -4.88
C PHE A 241 2.83 -1.71 -3.89
N GLN A 242 2.11 -2.55 -3.13
CA GLN A 242 2.70 -3.45 -2.15
C GLN A 242 3.62 -4.49 -2.80
N ALA A 243 3.22 -5.07 -3.93
CA ALA A 243 4.04 -6.02 -4.67
C ALA A 243 5.34 -5.38 -5.20
N THR A 244 5.28 -4.10 -5.58
CA THR A 244 6.47 -3.35 -6.01
C THR A 244 7.38 -3.04 -4.83
N LEU A 245 6.82 -2.60 -3.70
CA LEU A 245 7.58 -2.36 -2.47
C LEU A 245 8.28 -3.63 -1.96
N ASN A 246 7.61 -4.78 -2.06
CA ASN A 246 8.17 -6.08 -1.72
C ASN A 246 9.02 -6.68 -2.87
N GLY A 247 9.33 -5.97 -3.96
CA GLY A 247 10.18 -6.48 -5.05
C GLY A 247 9.59 -7.62 -5.92
N LEU A 248 8.36 -8.06 -5.63
CA LEU A 248 7.70 -9.16 -6.35
C LEU A 248 7.37 -8.80 -7.80
N THR A 249 7.02 -7.55 -8.06
CA THR A 249 6.71 -7.14 -9.43
C THR A 249 7.95 -7.14 -10.33
N PHE A 250 9.12 -6.81 -9.77
CA PHE A 250 10.38 -6.93 -10.50
C PHE A 250 10.72 -8.39 -10.77
N GLN A 251 10.51 -9.29 -9.81
CA GLN A 251 10.72 -10.73 -10.01
C GLN A 251 9.77 -11.34 -11.04
N TYR A 252 8.47 -11.03 -10.99
CA TYR A 252 7.45 -11.79 -11.74
C TYR A 252 6.80 -11.05 -12.91
N LEU A 253 6.65 -9.73 -12.87
CA LEU A 253 5.89 -8.97 -13.88
C LEU A 253 6.78 -8.28 -14.92
N TRP A 254 7.93 -7.74 -14.50
CA TRP A 254 8.84 -7.00 -15.39
C TRP A 254 10.33 -7.21 -15.10
N PRO A 255 10.82 -8.47 -15.08
CA PRO A 255 12.21 -8.80 -14.72
C PRO A 255 13.28 -8.14 -15.61
N GLU A 256 12.94 -7.84 -16.86
CA GLU A 256 13.88 -7.25 -17.82
C GLU A 256 13.77 -5.72 -17.92
N SER A 257 12.69 -5.13 -17.43
CA SER A 257 12.41 -3.70 -17.62
C SER A 257 12.86 -2.88 -16.41
N VAL A 258 14.19 -2.75 -16.28
CA VAL A 258 14.87 -2.03 -15.19
C VAL A 258 14.34 -0.60 -15.00
N GLU A 259 14.23 0.18 -16.08
CA GLU A 259 13.77 1.58 -16.00
C GLU A 259 12.35 1.70 -15.44
N TRP A 260 11.45 0.81 -15.87
CA TRP A 260 10.10 0.75 -15.33
C TRP A 260 10.11 0.29 -13.87
N ALA A 261 10.87 -0.75 -13.53
CA ALA A 261 10.95 -1.26 -12.16
C ALA A 261 11.32 -0.16 -11.16
N ASN A 262 12.35 0.63 -11.50
CA ASN A 262 12.86 1.72 -10.67
C ASN A 262 11.86 2.89 -10.53
N ASN A 263 11.00 3.14 -11.53
CA ASN A 263 10.03 4.25 -11.49
C ASN A 263 8.60 3.82 -11.11
N SER A 264 8.33 2.52 -11.08
CA SER A 264 7.00 1.96 -10.85
C SER A 264 6.49 2.19 -9.42
N LEU A 265 7.37 2.29 -8.43
CA LEU A 265 6.98 2.47 -7.04
C LEU A 265 6.20 3.78 -6.81
N PRO A 266 6.74 4.99 -7.10
CA PRO A 266 5.98 6.24 -6.96
C PRO A 266 4.74 6.26 -7.85
N PHE A 267 4.80 5.66 -9.04
CA PHE A 267 3.63 5.54 -9.92
C PHE A 267 2.46 4.82 -9.24
N PHE A 268 2.70 3.65 -8.63
CA PHE A 268 1.64 2.90 -7.95
C PHE A 268 1.18 3.57 -6.64
N ILE A 269 2.06 4.33 -5.96
CA ILE A 269 1.64 5.16 -4.82
C ILE A 269 0.64 6.22 -5.27
N PHE A 270 0.92 6.97 -6.34
CA PHE A 270 -0.01 7.96 -6.87
C PHE A 270 -1.33 7.32 -7.31
N LEU A 271 -1.26 6.18 -8.02
CA LEU A 271 -2.44 5.46 -8.49
C LEU A 271 -3.31 4.96 -7.32
N ALA A 272 -2.69 4.40 -6.27
CA ALA A 272 -3.40 3.95 -5.07
C ALA A 272 -4.04 5.13 -4.32
N CYS A 273 -3.34 6.25 -4.19
CA CYS A 273 -3.87 7.48 -3.58
C CYS A 273 -5.07 8.03 -4.37
N MET A 274 -4.99 8.06 -5.71
CA MET A 274 -6.14 8.42 -6.54
C MET A 274 -7.32 7.46 -6.33
N GLY A 275 -7.05 6.15 -6.36
CA GLY A 275 -8.05 5.11 -6.15
C GLY A 275 -8.80 5.29 -4.83
N ILE A 276 -8.07 5.44 -3.72
CA ILE A 276 -8.69 5.58 -2.40
C ILE A 276 -9.48 6.88 -2.28
N LEU A 277 -9.02 7.99 -2.88
CA LEU A 277 -9.75 9.26 -2.87
C LEU A 277 -11.07 9.16 -3.63
N VAL A 278 -11.06 8.58 -4.82
CA VAL A 278 -12.27 8.37 -5.63
C VAL A 278 -13.23 7.39 -4.92
N PHE A 279 -12.69 6.32 -4.33
CA PHE A 279 -13.47 5.41 -3.50
C PHE A 279 -14.13 6.13 -2.32
N CYS A 280 -13.38 6.89 -1.53
CA CYS A 280 -13.89 7.60 -0.35
C CYS A 280 -15.01 8.58 -0.70
N ARG A 281 -14.86 9.33 -1.82
CA ARG A 281 -15.91 10.21 -2.35
C ARG A 281 -17.23 9.48 -2.55
N SER A 282 -17.17 8.30 -3.15
CA SER A 282 -18.33 7.50 -3.49
C SER A 282 -18.88 6.73 -2.28
N PHE A 283 -18.01 6.15 -1.44
CA PHE A 283 -18.37 5.35 -0.28
C PHE A 283 -19.05 6.15 0.82
N LEU A 284 -18.46 7.30 1.20
CA LEU A 284 -18.99 8.20 2.22
C LEU A 284 -20.03 9.19 1.65
N ASN A 285 -20.28 9.13 0.33
CA ASN A 285 -21.16 10.05 -0.39
C ASN A 285 -20.81 11.52 -0.07
N ALA A 286 -19.51 11.84 -0.21
CA ALA A 286 -18.91 13.10 0.24
C ALA A 286 -19.54 14.32 -0.45
N ARG A 287 -19.99 14.17 -1.70
CA ARG A 287 -20.67 15.25 -2.44
C ARG A 287 -21.93 15.75 -1.74
N GLN A 288 -22.66 14.87 -1.05
CA GLN A 288 -23.90 15.22 -0.34
C GLN A 288 -23.63 15.62 1.11
N HIS A 289 -22.80 14.85 1.83
CA HIS A 289 -22.58 15.08 3.27
C HIS A 289 -21.48 16.10 3.58
N THR A 290 -20.43 16.17 2.76
CA THR A 290 -19.22 16.98 3.02
C THR A 290 -18.69 17.66 1.74
N PRO A 291 -19.48 18.56 1.10
CA PRO A 291 -19.16 19.14 -0.21
C PRO A 291 -17.84 19.95 -0.24
N GLY A 292 -17.42 20.52 0.90
CA GLY A 292 -16.10 21.18 1.00
C GLY A 292 -14.94 20.20 0.88
N THR A 293 -15.02 19.07 1.59
CA THR A 293 -14.03 17.99 1.53
C THR A 293 -14.01 17.33 0.15
N ASP A 294 -15.17 17.20 -0.49
CA ASP A 294 -15.30 16.70 -1.85
C ASP A 294 -14.54 17.55 -2.88
N ARG A 295 -14.52 18.88 -2.75
CA ARG A 295 -13.66 19.73 -3.60
C ARG A 295 -12.19 19.49 -3.35
N LEU A 296 -11.79 19.37 -2.08
CA LEU A 296 -10.40 19.11 -1.71
C LEU A 296 -9.91 17.75 -2.22
N TYR A 297 -10.77 16.72 -2.21
CA TYR A 297 -10.47 15.44 -2.86
C TYR A 297 -10.14 15.61 -4.35
N TRP A 298 -10.88 16.43 -5.11
CA TRP A 298 -10.57 16.66 -6.52
C TRP A 298 -9.22 17.33 -6.71
N ILE A 299 -8.89 18.33 -5.88
CA ILE A 299 -7.59 19.02 -5.92
C ILE A 299 -6.46 18.00 -5.73
N VAL A 300 -6.56 17.16 -4.69
CA VAL A 300 -5.53 16.15 -4.39
C VAL A 300 -5.48 15.06 -5.47
N ILE A 301 -6.61 14.66 -6.06
CA ILE A 301 -6.65 13.73 -7.21
C ILE A 301 -5.88 14.32 -8.40
N VAL A 302 -6.07 15.61 -8.72
CA VAL A 302 -5.35 16.28 -9.82
C VAL A 302 -3.84 16.30 -9.56
N PHE A 303 -3.41 16.60 -8.33
CA PHE A 303 -1.99 16.55 -7.98
C PHE A 303 -1.40 15.14 -8.08
N ASN A 304 -2.13 14.11 -7.64
CA ASN A 304 -1.68 12.72 -7.83
C ASN A 304 -1.65 12.33 -9.31
N ALA A 305 -2.61 12.79 -10.12
CA ALA A 305 -2.60 12.54 -11.57
C ALA A 305 -1.39 13.21 -12.25
N ALA A 306 -1.03 14.42 -11.84
CA ALA A 306 0.18 15.09 -12.30
C ALA A 306 1.45 14.34 -11.86
N GLY A 307 1.50 13.85 -10.61
CA GLY A 307 2.58 13.00 -10.12
C GLY A 307 2.71 11.69 -10.89
N LEU A 308 1.58 11.04 -11.21
CA LEU A 308 1.53 9.83 -12.02
C LEU A 308 2.07 10.07 -13.44
N PHE A 309 1.68 11.18 -14.06
CA PHE A 309 2.24 11.60 -15.34
C PHE A 309 3.76 11.87 -15.25
N SER A 310 4.20 12.57 -14.20
CA SER A 310 5.62 12.83 -13.94
C SER A 310 6.43 11.53 -13.78
N ALA A 311 5.90 10.54 -13.05
CA ALA A 311 6.54 9.24 -12.87
C ALA A 311 6.67 8.44 -14.18
N LEU A 312 5.77 8.66 -15.15
CA LEU A 312 5.82 8.00 -16.46
C LEU A 312 6.75 8.68 -17.47
N PHE A 313 6.91 10.01 -17.42
CA PHE A 313 7.54 10.77 -18.51
C PHE A 313 8.76 11.59 -18.12
N LEU A 314 8.87 12.02 -16.85
CA LEU A 314 9.95 12.92 -16.39
C LEU A 314 11.08 12.18 -15.66
N PHE A 315 10.84 10.95 -15.21
CA PHE A 315 11.82 9.98 -14.69
C PHE A 315 12.74 10.44 -13.53
N ASP A 316 12.50 11.58 -12.89
CA ASP A 316 13.19 11.93 -11.63
C ASP A 316 12.57 11.15 -10.46
N TYR A 317 13.17 9.99 -10.16
CA TYR A 317 12.69 9.09 -9.10
C TYR A 317 12.57 9.78 -7.74
N ARG A 318 13.57 10.59 -7.36
CA ARG A 318 13.64 11.20 -6.03
C ARG A 318 12.55 12.25 -5.85
N ILE A 319 12.37 13.14 -6.81
CA ILE A 319 11.30 14.15 -6.77
C ILE A 319 9.94 13.46 -6.74
N ASN A 320 9.73 12.45 -7.58
CA ASN A 320 8.48 11.70 -7.63
C ASN A 320 8.21 10.97 -6.31
N LEU A 321 9.21 10.34 -5.69
CA LEU A 321 9.04 9.64 -4.43
C LEU A 321 8.71 10.60 -3.27
N ILE A 322 9.39 11.74 -3.16
CA ILE A 322 9.10 12.76 -2.13
C ILE A 322 7.67 13.29 -2.33
N ALA A 323 7.29 13.63 -3.56
CA ALA A 323 5.95 14.09 -3.88
C ALA A 323 4.89 13.02 -3.54
N ALA A 324 5.16 11.75 -3.87
CA ALA A 324 4.28 10.62 -3.57
C ALA A 324 4.07 10.44 -2.06
N VAL A 325 5.14 10.53 -1.26
CA VAL A 325 5.04 10.44 0.21
C VAL A 325 4.24 11.61 0.78
N LEU A 326 4.52 12.85 0.36
CA LEU A 326 3.78 14.04 0.83
C LEU A 326 2.30 13.97 0.46
N LEU A 327 1.97 13.53 -0.77
CA LEU A 327 0.60 13.37 -1.22
C LEU A 327 -0.10 12.19 -0.53
N THR A 328 0.64 11.13 -0.17
CA THR A 328 0.10 10.02 0.64
C THR A 328 -0.28 10.50 2.03
N LEU A 329 0.58 11.26 2.71
CA LEU A 329 0.29 11.84 4.02
C LEU A 329 -0.91 12.79 3.96
N THR A 330 -0.98 13.62 2.92
CA THR A 330 -2.11 14.52 2.67
C THR A 330 -3.40 13.75 2.44
N THR A 331 -3.34 12.68 1.64
CA THR A 331 -4.48 11.79 1.35
C THR A 331 -4.98 11.12 2.62
N LEU A 332 -4.08 10.54 3.42
CA LEU A 332 -4.41 9.90 4.69
C LEU A 332 -5.09 10.88 5.65
N ALA A 333 -4.50 12.06 5.86
CA ALA A 333 -5.06 13.09 6.74
C ALA A 333 -6.46 13.52 6.30
N LEU A 334 -6.65 13.74 4.99
CA LEU A 334 -7.91 14.16 4.42
C LEU A 334 -9.00 13.08 4.53
N VAL A 335 -8.62 11.83 4.27
CA VAL A 335 -9.50 10.68 4.35
C VAL A 335 -9.96 10.42 5.79
N LEU A 336 -9.04 10.43 6.76
CA LEU A 336 -9.37 10.29 8.17
C LEU A 336 -10.23 11.46 8.68
N ALA A 337 -9.88 12.70 8.31
CA ALA A 337 -10.67 13.87 8.69
C ALA A 337 -12.11 13.77 8.17
N ASN A 338 -12.30 13.32 6.93
CA ASN A 338 -13.64 13.12 6.38
C ASN A 338 -14.38 11.95 7.06
N GLY A 339 -13.68 10.85 7.34
CA GLY A 339 -14.24 9.70 8.07
C GLY A 339 -14.75 10.11 9.46
N ILE A 340 -13.96 10.89 10.20
CA ILE A 340 -14.34 11.40 11.52
C ILE A 340 -15.51 12.40 11.40
N HIS A 341 -15.44 13.32 10.44
CA HIS A 341 -16.49 14.31 10.24
C HIS A 341 -17.83 13.65 9.89
N THR A 342 -17.84 12.69 8.95
CA THR A 342 -19.05 11.93 8.58
C THR A 342 -19.56 11.04 9.71
N PHE A 343 -18.67 10.55 10.57
CA PHE A 343 -19.06 9.85 11.81
C PHE A 343 -19.80 10.76 12.79
N VAL A 344 -19.30 11.99 12.99
CA VAL A 344 -19.98 13.00 13.83
C VAL A 344 -21.35 13.39 13.23
N LEU A 345 -21.47 13.42 11.90
CA LEU A 345 -22.75 13.63 11.20
C LEU A 345 -23.71 12.42 11.28
N GLY A 346 -23.32 11.31 11.90
CA GLY A 346 -24.15 10.12 12.07
C GLY A 346 -24.27 9.23 10.82
N VAL A 347 -23.41 9.43 9.82
CA VAL A 347 -23.39 8.59 8.60
C VAL A 347 -22.99 7.16 8.98
N ARG A 348 -23.90 6.20 8.85
CA ARG A 348 -23.68 4.81 9.31
C ARG A 348 -22.44 4.15 8.68
N GLN A 349 -22.18 4.43 7.40
CA GLN A 349 -21.05 3.86 6.65
C GLN A 349 -19.68 4.24 7.25
N SER A 350 -19.60 5.38 7.93
CA SER A 350 -18.35 5.87 8.55
C SER A 350 -17.83 4.94 9.66
N ARG A 351 -18.69 4.12 10.28
CA ARG A 351 -18.30 3.19 11.35
C ARG A 351 -17.39 2.09 10.83
N PHE A 352 -17.80 1.44 9.73
CA PHE A 352 -16.99 0.45 9.03
C PHE A 352 -15.70 1.08 8.50
N PHE A 353 -15.82 2.30 7.96
CA PHE A 353 -14.69 3.05 7.44
C PHE A 353 -13.61 3.28 8.50
N LEU A 354 -13.96 3.90 9.63
CA LEU A 354 -13.01 4.22 10.69
C LEU A 354 -12.45 2.96 11.36
N ALA A 355 -13.26 1.89 11.49
CA ALA A 355 -12.78 0.61 11.99
C ALA A 355 -11.71 0.00 11.07
N ALA A 356 -11.94 0.03 9.75
CA ALA A 356 -10.97 -0.45 8.76
C ALA A 356 -9.66 0.34 8.82
N TRP A 357 -9.74 1.68 8.82
CA TRP A 357 -8.56 2.54 8.93
C TRP A 357 -7.82 2.38 10.25
N ALA A 358 -8.51 2.11 11.36
CA ALA A 358 -7.86 1.84 12.64
C ALA A 358 -6.99 0.57 12.59
N LEU A 359 -7.46 -0.49 11.92
CA LEU A 359 -6.70 -1.73 11.73
C LEU A 359 -5.47 -1.50 10.83
N PHE A 360 -5.64 -0.75 9.75
CA PHE A 360 -4.53 -0.38 8.88
C PHE A 360 -3.46 0.45 9.62
N LEU A 361 -3.88 1.49 10.34
CA LEU A 361 -2.99 2.35 11.12
C LEU A 361 -2.30 1.61 12.26
N LEU A 362 -2.96 0.63 12.88
CA LEU A 362 -2.34 -0.23 13.88
C LEU A 362 -1.20 -1.05 13.26
N GLY A 363 -1.44 -1.65 12.10
CA GLY A 363 -0.42 -2.39 11.34
C GLY A 363 0.78 -1.51 10.95
N GLY A 364 0.53 -0.32 10.42
CA GLY A 364 1.57 0.66 10.11
C GLY A 364 2.31 1.18 11.34
N GLY A 365 1.60 1.42 12.43
CA GLY A 365 2.17 1.85 13.70
C GLY A 365 3.14 0.83 14.29
N LEU A 366 2.81 -0.46 14.22
CA LEU A 366 3.73 -1.54 14.62
C LEU A 366 5.02 -1.54 13.82
N ASN A 367 4.93 -1.32 12.50
CA ASN A 367 6.09 -1.26 11.62
C ASN A 367 6.96 -0.02 11.89
N VAL A 368 6.35 1.14 12.17
CA VAL A 368 7.08 2.37 12.55
C VAL A 368 7.80 2.17 13.89
N LEU A 369 7.13 1.59 14.89
CA LEU A 369 7.72 1.32 16.20
C LEU A 369 8.85 0.29 16.12
N LYS A 370 8.73 -0.73 15.25
CA LYS A 370 9.82 -1.65 14.91
C LYS A 370 11.01 -0.90 14.32
N SER A 371 10.75 -0.06 13.32
CA SER A 371 11.78 0.71 12.61
C SER A 371 12.49 1.72 13.52
N ALA A 372 11.79 2.24 14.53
CA ALA A 372 12.36 3.09 15.58
C ALA A 372 13.14 2.31 16.67
N GLY A 373 13.22 0.98 16.57
CA GLY A 373 13.91 0.13 17.56
C GLY A 373 13.16 -0.04 18.89
N LEU A 374 11.92 0.42 18.99
CA LEU A 374 11.11 0.35 20.22
C LEU A 374 10.42 -1.01 20.39
N LEU A 375 10.18 -1.73 19.29
CA LEU A 375 9.61 -3.07 19.29
C LEU A 375 10.60 -4.07 18.68
N PRO A 376 10.60 -5.33 19.17
CA PRO A 376 11.42 -6.38 18.59
C PRO A 376 10.97 -6.69 17.15
N ASP A 377 11.91 -7.18 16.35
CA ASP A 377 11.61 -7.76 15.04
C ASP A 377 10.93 -9.12 15.24
N THR A 378 9.64 -9.16 14.97
CA THR A 378 8.79 -10.35 15.05
C THR A 378 7.98 -10.43 13.76
N TRP A 379 7.44 -11.61 13.45
CA TRP A 379 6.60 -11.76 12.25
C TRP A 379 5.40 -10.79 12.24
N ILE A 380 4.83 -10.45 13.41
CA ILE A 380 3.71 -9.50 13.52
C ILE A 380 4.17 -8.07 13.21
N THR A 381 5.31 -7.64 13.75
CA THR A 381 5.82 -6.28 13.53
C THR A 381 6.39 -6.10 12.11
N THR A 382 6.90 -7.17 11.51
CA THR A 382 7.40 -7.18 10.13
C THR A 382 6.28 -7.19 9.09
N TYR A 383 5.25 -8.03 9.27
CA TYR A 383 4.10 -8.11 8.34
C TYR A 383 2.87 -7.29 8.78
N GLY A 384 3.05 -6.37 9.74
CA GLY A 384 1.95 -5.60 10.34
C GLY A 384 1.16 -4.79 9.31
N ILE A 385 1.82 -4.19 8.32
CA ILE A 385 1.18 -3.43 7.25
C ILE A 385 0.32 -4.34 6.37
N GLN A 386 0.81 -5.53 6.02
CA GLN A 386 0.11 -6.51 5.20
C GLN A 386 -1.13 -7.05 5.93
N ILE A 387 -0.99 -7.38 7.22
CA ILE A 387 -2.12 -7.82 8.05
C ILE A 387 -3.15 -6.70 8.19
N GLY A 388 -2.71 -5.48 8.53
CA GLY A 388 -3.59 -4.33 8.71
C GLY A 388 -4.37 -3.96 7.44
N SER A 389 -3.72 -3.98 6.28
CA SER A 389 -4.36 -3.68 4.99
C SER A 389 -5.29 -4.79 4.51
N ALA A 390 -4.94 -6.07 4.72
CA ALA A 390 -5.86 -7.17 4.42
C ALA A 390 -7.15 -7.05 5.26
N LEU A 391 -7.01 -6.79 6.56
CA LEU A 391 -8.15 -6.57 7.46
C LEU A 391 -8.95 -5.31 7.09
N GLU A 392 -8.28 -4.22 6.72
CA GLU A 392 -8.92 -3.00 6.22
C GLU A 392 -9.81 -3.30 5.02
N VAL A 393 -9.26 -3.99 4.01
CA VAL A 393 -9.99 -4.35 2.79
C VAL A 393 -11.19 -5.26 3.13
N MET A 394 -11.00 -6.25 4.01
CA MET A 394 -12.10 -7.09 4.48
C MET A 394 -13.23 -6.26 5.12
N VAL A 395 -12.90 -5.35 6.03
CA VAL A 395 -13.90 -4.54 6.76
C VAL A 395 -14.58 -3.53 5.83
N LEU A 396 -13.86 -2.91 4.89
CA LEU A 396 -14.45 -2.02 3.88
C LEU A 396 -15.39 -2.77 2.94
N SER A 397 -15.02 -3.99 2.53
CA SER A 397 -15.89 -4.85 1.72
C SER A 397 -17.17 -5.24 2.46
N LEU A 398 -17.10 -5.48 3.77
CA LEU A 398 -18.29 -5.68 4.61
C LEU A 398 -19.16 -4.42 4.71
N GLY A 399 -18.53 -3.24 4.84
CA GLY A 399 -19.23 -1.95 4.85
C GLY A 399 -19.98 -1.66 3.55
N LEU A 400 -19.40 -2.08 2.41
CA LEU A 400 -20.07 -2.03 1.09
C LEU A 400 -21.29 -2.97 1.03
N GLY A 401 -21.15 -4.18 1.58
CA GLY A 401 -22.26 -5.14 1.70
C GLY A 401 -23.42 -4.59 2.54
N ASP A 402 -23.13 -3.99 3.71
CA ASP A 402 -24.14 -3.34 4.56
C ASP A 402 -24.85 -2.20 3.81
N ARG A 403 -24.12 -1.43 3.00
CA ARG A 403 -24.71 -0.36 2.18
C ARG A 403 -25.71 -0.91 1.15
N ILE A 404 -25.43 -2.04 0.49
CA ILE A 404 -26.40 -2.67 -0.41
C ILE A 404 -27.64 -3.11 0.36
N ASN A 405 -27.46 -3.79 1.49
CA ASN A 405 -28.58 -4.27 2.29
C ASN A 405 -29.48 -3.11 2.73
N GLN A 406 -28.89 -1.97 3.10
CA GLN A 406 -29.64 -0.76 3.38
C GLN A 406 -30.40 -0.24 2.16
N LEU A 407 -29.74 -0.13 1.00
CA LEU A 407 -30.39 0.35 -0.23
C LEU A 407 -31.56 -0.55 -0.63
N SER A 408 -31.37 -1.87 -0.57
CA SER A 408 -32.41 -2.88 -0.83
C SER A 408 -33.59 -2.74 0.13
N ASN A 409 -33.31 -2.61 1.44
CA ASN A 409 -34.36 -2.42 2.45
C ASN A 409 -35.14 -1.11 2.24
N SER A 410 -34.47 -0.02 1.89
CA SER A 410 -35.11 1.26 1.58
C SER A 410 -35.96 1.17 0.31
N LEU A 411 -35.46 0.51 -0.74
CA LEU A 411 -36.24 0.26 -1.96
C LEU A 411 -37.50 -0.57 -1.68
N GLN A 412 -37.38 -1.64 -0.88
CA GLN A 412 -38.52 -2.46 -0.49
C GLN A 412 -39.58 -1.66 0.28
N ARG A 413 -39.15 -0.76 1.19
CA ARG A 413 -40.05 0.14 1.91
C ARG A 413 -40.76 1.11 0.97
N ASN A 414 -40.01 1.78 0.08
CA ASN A 414 -40.59 2.72 -0.88
C ASN A 414 -41.58 2.02 -1.83
N VAL A 415 -41.27 0.81 -2.31
CA VAL A 415 -42.20 0.00 -3.12
C VAL A 415 -43.46 -0.36 -2.34
N LYS A 416 -43.34 -0.68 -1.05
CA LYS A 416 -44.49 -0.97 -0.18
C LYS A 416 -45.37 0.29 0.01
N GLU A 417 -44.76 1.43 0.30
CA GLU A 417 -45.47 2.71 0.45
C GLU A 417 -46.19 3.12 -0.84
N LEU A 418 -45.52 2.99 -2.00
CA LEU A 418 -46.14 3.26 -3.30
C LEU A 418 -47.30 2.31 -3.60
N ARG A 419 -47.21 1.03 -3.19
CA ARG A 419 -48.32 0.08 -3.33
C ARG A 419 -49.52 0.47 -2.47
N VAL A 420 -49.29 0.91 -1.23
CA VAL A 420 -50.35 1.39 -0.33
C VAL A 420 -51.00 2.64 -0.90
N ALA A 421 -50.22 3.66 -1.27
CA ALA A 421 -50.73 4.90 -1.85
C ALA A 421 -51.53 4.65 -3.15
N ARG A 422 -51.07 3.72 -4.00
CA ARG A 422 -51.82 3.30 -5.19
C ARG A 422 -53.14 2.65 -4.83
N SER A 423 -53.16 1.73 -3.85
CA SER A 423 -54.40 1.07 -3.43
C SER A 423 -55.41 2.06 -2.84
N GLU A 424 -54.96 3.05 -2.06
CA GLU A 424 -55.83 4.11 -1.54
C GLU A 424 -56.40 4.97 -2.66
N SER A 425 -55.57 5.33 -3.65
CA SER A 425 -56.03 6.09 -4.82
C SER A 425 -57.05 5.32 -5.66
N GLU A 426 -56.86 4.00 -5.85
CA GLU A 426 -57.82 3.13 -6.54
C GLU A 426 -59.15 3.03 -5.77
N ILE A 427 -59.11 2.89 -4.44
CA ILE A 427 -60.32 2.87 -3.59
C ILE A 427 -61.06 4.21 -3.66
N VAL A 428 -60.34 5.33 -3.55
CA VAL A 428 -60.94 6.67 -3.68
C VAL A 428 -61.55 6.87 -5.07
N GLY A 429 -60.88 6.40 -6.12
CA GLY A 429 -61.38 6.46 -7.49
C GLY A 429 -62.67 5.64 -7.68
N ILE A 430 -62.73 4.42 -7.14
CA ILE A 430 -63.97 3.61 -7.15
C ILE A 430 -65.07 4.31 -6.34
N ARG A 431 -64.75 4.86 -5.17
CA ARG A 431 -65.72 5.54 -4.33
C ARG A 431 -66.29 6.79 -5.00
N LEU A 432 -65.45 7.60 -5.64
CA LEU A 432 -65.88 8.75 -6.43
C LEU A 432 -66.75 8.33 -7.61
N ARG A 433 -66.37 7.26 -8.33
CA ARG A 433 -67.17 6.73 -9.44
C ARG A 433 -68.55 6.28 -8.96
N ASN A 434 -68.61 5.53 -7.85
CA ASN A 434 -69.87 5.10 -7.27
C ASN A 434 -70.73 6.30 -6.82
N LEU A 435 -70.13 7.31 -6.19
CA LEU A 435 -70.85 8.53 -5.82
C LEU A 435 -71.39 9.28 -7.04
N VAL A 436 -70.63 9.36 -8.13
CA VAL A 436 -71.08 9.96 -9.39
C VAL A 436 -72.19 9.15 -10.04
N GLU A 437 -72.08 7.82 -10.06
CA GLU A 437 -73.09 6.92 -10.61
C GLU A 437 -74.41 6.97 -9.82
N GLU A 438 -74.34 7.10 -8.50
CA GLU A 438 -75.50 7.09 -7.59
C GLU A 438 -76.10 8.48 -7.32
N ALA A 439 -75.43 9.57 -7.71
CA ALA A 439 -75.95 10.92 -7.55
C ALA A 439 -77.27 11.10 -8.33
N ASP A 440 -78.27 11.74 -7.71
CA ASP A 440 -79.56 12.02 -8.34
C ASP A 440 -79.47 13.15 -9.41
N ASP A 441 -78.41 13.96 -9.37
CA ASP A 441 -78.12 14.98 -10.37
C ASP A 441 -77.68 14.37 -11.71
N PHE A 442 -77.95 15.07 -12.81
CA PHE A 442 -77.48 14.70 -14.14
C PHE A 442 -76.00 15.03 -14.31
N ILE A 443 -75.14 14.03 -14.18
CA ILE A 443 -73.69 14.16 -14.37
C ILE A 443 -73.31 13.51 -15.71
N PHE A 444 -72.69 14.29 -16.58
CA PHE A 444 -72.18 13.83 -17.87
C PHE A 444 -70.92 14.59 -18.29
N THR A 445 -70.11 13.97 -19.14
CA THR A 445 -68.96 14.61 -19.79
C THR A 445 -69.11 14.55 -21.30
N LEU A 446 -68.63 15.60 -21.98
CA LEU A 446 -68.65 15.72 -23.45
C LEU A 446 -67.21 15.76 -23.98
N ASP A 447 -66.99 15.24 -25.19
CA ASP A 447 -65.73 15.46 -25.92
C ASP A 447 -65.70 16.84 -26.62
N GLU A 448 -64.61 17.13 -27.32
CA GLU A 448 -64.45 18.37 -28.11
C GLU A 448 -65.46 18.51 -29.25
N LEU A 449 -66.14 17.43 -29.62
CA LEU A 449 -67.16 17.35 -30.68
C LEU A 449 -68.59 17.30 -30.12
N TRP A 450 -68.78 17.56 -28.82
CA TRP A 450 -70.07 17.54 -28.12
C TRP A 450 -70.75 16.17 -28.03
N ASN A 451 -70.02 15.07 -28.20
CA ASN A 451 -70.55 13.72 -27.97
C ASN A 451 -70.43 13.33 -26.49
N PHE A 452 -71.39 12.55 -25.98
CA PHE A 452 -71.36 12.07 -24.61
C PHE A 452 -70.25 11.03 -24.42
N THR A 453 -69.32 11.31 -23.51
CA THR A 453 -68.21 10.40 -23.16
C THR A 453 -68.46 9.64 -21.86
N MET A 454 -69.28 10.19 -20.97
CA MET A 454 -69.75 9.53 -19.75
C MET A 454 -71.10 10.12 -19.34
N VAL A 455 -72.01 9.28 -18.85
CA VAL A 455 -73.31 9.65 -18.27
C VAL A 455 -73.57 8.76 -17.04
N ASN A 456 -74.11 9.34 -15.97
CA ASN A 456 -74.43 8.59 -14.75
C ASN A 456 -75.79 7.88 -14.78
N LYS A 457 -76.11 7.05 -13.78
CA LYS A 457 -77.35 6.23 -13.77
C LYS A 457 -78.62 7.07 -13.67
N ALA A 458 -78.58 8.21 -12.96
CA ALA A 458 -79.71 9.12 -12.90
C ALA A 458 -80.08 9.68 -14.29
N PHE A 459 -79.07 10.05 -15.09
CA PHE A 459 -79.25 10.47 -16.49
C PHE A 459 -79.92 9.38 -17.33
N GLN A 460 -79.38 8.16 -17.30
CA GLN A 460 -79.93 7.02 -18.06
C GLN A 460 -81.36 6.64 -17.63
N ARG A 461 -81.61 6.57 -16.31
CA ARG A 461 -82.92 6.17 -15.75
C ARG A 461 -84.03 7.16 -16.10
N ASN A 462 -83.76 8.46 -16.00
CA ASN A 462 -84.79 9.49 -16.16
C ASN A 462 -84.99 9.90 -17.63
N LEU A 463 -83.94 9.86 -18.46
CA LEU A 463 -84.02 10.23 -19.88
C LEU A 463 -84.25 9.04 -20.83
N LYS A 464 -84.20 7.80 -20.33
CA LYS A 464 -84.45 6.54 -21.08
C LYS A 464 -83.55 6.35 -22.32
N TYR A 465 -82.35 6.90 -22.30
CA TYR A 465 -81.31 6.61 -23.30
C TYR A 465 -80.31 5.61 -22.73
N SER A 466 -79.97 4.58 -23.50
CA SER A 466 -78.84 3.70 -23.17
C SER A 466 -77.52 4.35 -23.57
N GLN A 467 -76.42 3.99 -22.89
CA GLN A 467 -75.09 4.51 -23.20
C GLN A 467 -74.59 4.13 -24.61
N GLU A 468 -75.25 3.17 -25.26
CA GLU A 468 -74.96 2.75 -26.64
C GLU A 468 -75.74 3.57 -27.69
N GLU A 469 -76.73 4.36 -27.26
CA GLU A 469 -77.56 5.24 -28.10
C GLU A 469 -77.15 6.72 -28.05
N LEU A 470 -76.15 7.07 -27.23
CA LEU A 470 -75.56 8.41 -27.02
C LEU A 470 -74.09 8.41 -27.45
#